data_AF-A0A5C2GNS2-F1
#
_entry.id   AF-A0A5C2GNS2-F1
#
_cell.length_a   1.000
_cell.length_b   1.000
_cell.length_c   1.000
_cell.angle_alpha   90.00
_cell.angle_beta   90.00
_cell.angle_gamma   90.00
#
_symmetry.space_group_name_H-M   'P 1'
#
loop_
_entity.id
_entity.type
_entity.pdbx_description
1 polymer ?
#
loop_
_entity_poly.entity_id
_entity_poly.type
_entity_poly.pdbx_seq_one_letter_code
_entity_poly.pdbx_strand_id
1 'polypeptide(L)'
;QVQLQESGPGLVKPSETLSLTCAVSGYSITSGYYWGWIRQPPGKGLEWIGSIYHSGVTYHNPSLKSRVTISVGTSNNQFSLRLSSVTAADTAVYYCARSSGSYSDYWGQGTLVTVSS
;
A
#
# COMPACT_ATOMS: atom_id res chain seq x y z
N GLN A 1 5.63 8.92 18.65
CA GLN A 1 4.88 7.69 18.30
C GLN A 1 4.89 7.57 16.78
N VAL A 2 5.06 6.37 16.23
CA VAL A 2 5.06 6.15 14.76
C VAL A 2 3.64 6.25 14.24
N GLN A 3 3.43 7.00 13.17
CA GLN A 3 2.14 7.16 12.52
C GLN A 3 2.27 6.93 11.02
N LEU A 4 1.27 6.25 10.45
CA LEU A 4 1.17 5.94 9.03
C LEU A 4 -0.14 6.54 8.51
N GLN A 5 -0.05 7.33 7.45
CA GLN A 5 -1.20 8.04 6.89
C GLN A 5 -1.32 7.75 5.39
N GLU A 6 -2.34 6.99 5.02
CA GLU A 6 -2.71 6.75 3.63
C GLU A 6 -3.38 7.97 3.00
N SER A 7 -3.14 8.16 1.71
CA SER A 7 -3.76 9.17 0.86
C SER A 7 -3.86 8.67 -0.57
N GLY A 8 -4.88 9.13 -1.29
CA GLY A 8 -5.14 8.76 -2.69
C GLY A 8 -6.59 9.01 -3.09
N PRO A 9 -6.99 8.63 -4.31
CA PRO A 9 -8.36 8.82 -4.78
C PRO A 9 -9.33 7.88 -4.04
N GLY A 10 -10.47 8.40 -3.60
CA GLY A 10 -11.54 7.58 -3.01
C GLY A 10 -12.39 6.84 -4.07
N LEU A 11 -12.40 7.33 -5.31
CA LEU A 11 -13.15 6.78 -6.43
C LEU A 11 -12.26 6.74 -7.68
N VAL A 12 -12.27 5.61 -8.39
CA VAL A 12 -11.48 5.38 -9.61
C VAL A 12 -12.34 4.64 -10.63
N LYS A 13 -12.14 4.88 -11.93
CA LYS A 13 -12.87 4.13 -12.97
C LYS A 13 -12.15 2.83 -13.34
N PRO A 14 -12.88 1.82 -13.85
CA PRO A 14 -12.27 0.62 -14.40
C PRO A 14 -11.20 0.93 -15.44
N SER A 15 -10.14 0.12 -15.49
CA SER A 15 -8.98 0.25 -16.39
C SER A 15 -8.05 1.44 -16.11
N GLU A 16 -8.38 2.34 -15.18
CA GLU A 16 -7.47 3.39 -14.74
C GLU A 16 -6.36 2.85 -13.82
N THR A 17 -5.42 3.72 -13.47
CA THR A 17 -4.36 3.42 -12.51
C THR A 17 -4.68 4.05 -11.16
N LEU A 18 -4.84 3.22 -10.13
CA LEU A 18 -4.90 3.67 -8.75
C LEU A 18 -3.49 4.04 -8.26
N SER A 19 -3.34 5.24 -7.70
CA SER A 19 -2.11 5.69 -7.04
C SER A 19 -2.38 6.06 -5.59
N LEU A 20 -1.80 5.31 -4.65
CA LEU A 20 -1.86 5.57 -3.22
C LEU A 20 -0.48 5.96 -2.69
N THR A 21 -0.46 6.80 -1.67
CA THR A 21 0.76 7.17 -0.93
C THR A 21 0.52 6.98 0.56
N CYS A 22 1.53 6.48 1.27
CA CYS A 22 1.56 6.42 2.72
C CYS A 22 2.71 7.27 3.24
N ALA A 23 2.38 8.29 4.03
CA ALA A 23 3.34 9.13 4.72
C ALA A 23 3.69 8.51 6.08
N VAL A 24 4.98 8.47 6.41
CA VAL A 24 5.49 7.99 7.70
C VAL A 24 5.85 9.20 8.56
N SER A 25 5.35 9.24 9.79
CA SER A 25 5.66 10.29 10.76
C SER A 25 6.17 9.71 12.07
N GLY A 26 7.08 10.43 12.75
CA GLY A 26 7.69 9.98 13.99
C GLY A 26 8.67 8.80 13.86
N TYR A 27 9.07 8.45 12.64
CA TYR A 27 10.04 7.40 12.32
C TYR A 27 10.64 7.63 10.93
N SER A 28 11.88 7.21 10.68
CA SER A 28 12.47 7.27 9.33
C SER A 28 12.21 5.99 8.54
N ILE A 29 11.81 6.14 7.28
CA ILE A 29 11.54 5.05 6.34
C ILE A 29 12.81 4.23 6.03
N THR A 30 13.98 4.82 6.26
CA THR A 30 15.30 4.19 6.04
C THR A 30 15.81 3.39 7.23
N SER A 31 15.11 3.38 8.37
CA SER A 31 15.58 2.78 9.64
C SER A 31 15.48 1.25 9.71
N GLY A 32 15.60 0.54 8.58
CA GLY A 32 15.81 -0.92 8.59
C GLY A 32 14.55 -1.79 8.58
N TYR A 33 13.39 -1.26 8.16
CA TYR A 33 12.14 -2.01 8.07
C TYR A 33 11.60 -2.05 6.64
N TYR A 34 10.76 -3.07 6.37
CA TYR A 34 9.95 -3.11 5.17
C TYR A 34 8.66 -2.31 5.37
N TRP A 35 8.14 -1.77 4.29
CA TRP A 35 6.91 -0.99 4.26
C TRP A 35 5.93 -1.67 3.31
N GLY A 36 4.80 -2.11 3.85
CA GLY A 36 3.85 -2.99 3.19
C GLY A 36 2.55 -2.30 2.83
N TRP A 37 1.92 -2.79 1.77
CA TRP A 37 0.54 -2.50 1.42
C TRP A 37 -0.32 -3.75 1.59
N ILE A 38 -1.46 -3.57 2.25
CA ILE A 38 -2.48 -4.60 2.49
C ILE A 38 -3.81 -4.04 2.01
N ARG A 39 -4.68 -4.87 1.46
CA ARG A 39 -6.06 -4.48 1.18
C ARG A 39 -7.07 -5.41 1.82
N GLN A 40 -8.25 -4.89 2.10
CA GLN A 40 -9.39 -5.65 2.58
C GLN A 40 -10.61 -5.38 1.68
N PRO A 41 -10.91 -6.28 0.74
CA PRO A 41 -12.15 -6.19 -0.02
C PRO A 41 -13.38 -6.37 0.88
N PRO A 42 -14.54 -5.79 0.54
CA PRO A 42 -15.77 -5.98 1.28
C PRO A 42 -16.13 -7.47 1.45
N GLY A 43 -16.41 -7.89 2.69
CA GLY A 43 -16.76 -9.28 3.01
C GLY A 43 -15.59 -10.28 2.89
N LYS A 44 -14.35 -9.82 2.73
CA LYS A 44 -13.16 -10.67 2.66
C LYS A 44 -12.15 -10.33 3.77
N GLY A 45 -11.20 -11.26 3.97
CA GLY A 45 -10.06 -11.05 4.86
C GLY A 45 -9.02 -10.09 4.29
N LEU A 46 -7.99 -9.82 5.09
CA LEU A 46 -6.82 -9.03 4.68
C LEU A 46 -6.02 -9.79 3.61
N GLU A 47 -5.67 -9.10 2.53
CA GLU A 47 -4.83 -9.58 1.44
C GLU A 47 -3.58 -8.70 1.35
N TRP A 48 -2.41 -9.30 1.59
CA TRP A 48 -1.13 -8.62 1.40
C TRP A 48 -0.88 -8.41 -0.10
N ILE A 49 -0.48 -7.18 -0.46
CA ILE A 49 -0.19 -6.80 -1.86
C ILE A 49 1.31 -6.90 -2.14
N GLY A 50 2.12 -6.40 -1.23
CA GLY A 50 3.56 -6.31 -1.42
C GLY A 50 4.22 -5.46 -0.35
N SER A 51 5.55 -5.47 -0.33
CA SER A 51 6.36 -4.66 0.56
C SER A 51 7.63 -4.16 -0.11
N ILE A 52 8.14 -3.01 0.33
CA ILE A 52 9.38 -2.41 -0.17
C ILE A 52 10.33 -2.10 0.99
N TYR A 53 11.61 -2.38 0.78
CA TYR A 53 12.69 -1.90 1.63
C TYR A 53 13.26 -0.59 1.07
N HIS A 54 13.84 0.24 1.93
CA HIS A 54 14.39 1.53 1.50
C HIS A 54 15.50 1.44 0.44
N SER A 55 16.20 0.30 0.32
CA SER A 55 17.17 0.06 -0.76
C SER A 55 16.55 -0.32 -2.11
N GLY A 56 15.22 -0.38 -2.19
CA GLY A 56 14.48 -0.74 -3.40
C GLY A 56 14.13 -2.23 -3.54
N VAL A 57 14.55 -3.08 -2.59
CA VAL A 57 14.16 -4.49 -2.57
C VAL A 57 12.65 -4.61 -2.36
N THR A 58 11.96 -5.24 -3.31
CA THR A 58 10.49 -5.37 -3.31
C THR A 58 10.07 -6.83 -3.29
N TYR A 59 8.98 -7.09 -2.56
CA TYR A 59 8.25 -8.34 -2.59
C TYR A 59 6.81 -8.07 -2.99
N HIS A 60 6.23 -8.95 -3.79
CA HIS A 60 4.88 -8.81 -4.32
C HIS A 60 4.11 -10.10 -4.13
N ASN A 61 2.81 -9.97 -3.90
CA ASN A 61 1.87 -11.07 -4.01
C ASN A 61 1.86 -11.56 -5.46
N PRO A 62 2.15 -12.85 -5.73
CA PRO A 62 2.20 -13.39 -7.09
C PRO A 62 0.93 -13.11 -7.90
N SER A 63 -0.23 -13.09 -7.26
CA SER A 63 -1.53 -12.84 -7.92
C SER A 63 -1.71 -11.40 -8.39
N LEU A 64 -0.93 -10.44 -7.86
CA LEU A 64 -1.03 -9.02 -8.18
C LEU A 64 0.22 -8.46 -8.85
N LYS A 65 1.30 -9.26 -8.92
CA LYS A 65 2.63 -8.84 -9.36
C LYS A 65 2.68 -8.17 -10.75
N SER A 66 1.81 -8.57 -11.68
CA SER A 66 1.79 -8.00 -13.04
C SER A 66 1.19 -6.59 -13.12
N ARG A 67 0.43 -6.16 -12.11
CA ARG A 67 -0.29 -4.87 -12.08
C ARG A 67 0.22 -3.92 -11.01
N VAL A 68 1.02 -4.41 -10.07
CA VAL A 68 1.47 -3.66 -8.89
C VAL A 68 2.87 -3.13 -9.08
N THR A 69 3.04 -1.85 -8.78
CA THR A 69 4.35 -1.21 -8.57
C THR A 69 4.36 -0.57 -7.19
N ILE A 70 5.37 -0.89 -6.38
CA ILE A 70 5.60 -0.25 -5.08
C ILE A 70 6.88 0.58 -5.20
N SER A 71 6.86 1.79 -4.66
CA SER A 71 8.01 2.69 -4.70
C SER A 71 8.23 3.38 -3.36
N VAL A 72 9.47 3.75 -3.07
CA VAL A 72 9.88 4.40 -1.83
C VAL A 72 10.49 5.77 -2.14
N GLY A 73 10.00 6.81 -1.45
CA GLY A 73 10.48 8.18 -1.53
C GLY A 73 11.14 8.57 -0.21
N THR A 74 12.45 8.33 -0.11
CA THR A 74 13.22 8.53 1.12
C THR A 74 13.30 10.01 1.52
N SER A 75 13.35 10.94 0.56
CA SER A 75 13.40 12.39 0.82
C SER A 75 12.17 12.92 1.55
N ASN A 76 11.00 12.33 1.28
CA ASN A 76 9.71 12.79 1.80
C ASN A 76 9.14 11.81 2.82
N ASN A 77 9.94 10.80 3.23
CA ASN A 77 9.56 9.80 4.21
C ASN A 77 8.24 9.08 3.89
N GLN A 78 8.07 8.69 2.63
CA GLN A 78 6.83 8.13 2.12
C GLN A 78 7.07 6.94 1.19
N PHE A 79 6.06 6.09 1.03
CA PHE A 79 6.06 5.02 0.03
C PHE A 79 4.71 4.96 -0.66
N SER A 80 4.70 4.49 -1.90
CA SER A 80 3.54 4.54 -2.78
C SER A 80 3.21 3.18 -3.38
N LEU A 81 1.92 2.98 -3.65
CA LEU A 81 1.39 1.87 -4.43
C LEU A 81 0.79 2.41 -5.72
N ARG A 82 1.20 1.85 -6.85
CA ARG A 82 0.49 1.97 -8.12
C ARG A 82 -0.10 0.63 -8.49
N LEU A 83 -1.39 0.60 -8.78
CA LEU A 83 -2.11 -0.56 -9.28
C LEU A 83 -2.73 -0.20 -10.63
N SER A 84 -2.23 -0.80 -11.70
CA SER A 84 -2.73 -0.57 -13.05
C SER A 84 -3.94 -1.45 -13.38
N SER A 85 -4.72 -1.00 -14.36
CA SER A 85 -5.87 -1.74 -14.90
C SER A 85 -6.81 -2.21 -13.78
N VAL A 86 -7.26 -1.26 -12.95
CA VAL A 86 -8.13 -1.59 -11.81
C VAL A 86 -9.48 -2.11 -12.28
N THR A 87 -10.05 -3.00 -11.48
CA THR A 87 -11.36 -3.63 -11.70
C THR A 87 -12.24 -3.43 -10.48
N ALA A 88 -13.54 -3.73 -10.59
CA ALA A 88 -14.45 -3.70 -9.44
C ALA A 88 -13.95 -4.55 -8.25
N ALA A 89 -13.22 -5.63 -8.52
CA ALA A 89 -12.62 -6.50 -7.52
C ALA A 89 -11.47 -5.84 -6.72
N ASP A 90 -10.93 -4.72 -7.21
CA ASP A 90 -9.92 -3.93 -6.51
C ASP A 90 -10.56 -2.90 -5.55
N THR A 91 -11.90 -2.83 -5.45
CA THR A 91 -12.57 -2.07 -4.38
C THR A 91 -12.25 -2.67 -3.02
N ALA A 92 -11.62 -1.88 -2.15
CA ALA A 92 -11.16 -2.33 -0.84
C ALA A 92 -10.80 -1.14 0.05
N VAL A 93 -10.66 -1.41 1.35
CA VAL A 93 -9.87 -0.53 2.23
C VAL A 93 -8.40 -0.91 2.07
N TYR A 94 -7.55 0.06 1.76
CA TYR A 94 -6.12 -0.11 1.58
C TYR A 94 -5.39 0.42 2.80
N TYR A 95 -4.56 -0.42 3.39
CA TYR A 95 -3.77 -0.11 4.57
C TYR A 95 -2.29 -0.12 4.21
N CYS A 96 -1.55 0.80 4.80
CA CYS A 96 -0.12 0.74 4.84
C CYS A 96 0.36 0.28 6.22
N ALA A 97 1.42 -0.53 6.25
CA ALA A 97 1.94 -1.09 7.48
C ALA A 97 3.47 -1.15 7.48
N ARG A 98 4.06 -1.06 8.67
CA ARG A 98 5.48 -1.41 8.86
C ARG A 98 5.59 -2.91 9.06
N SER A 99 6.41 -3.56 8.24
CA SER A 99 6.67 -4.99 8.30
C SER A 99 8.09 -5.30 8.80
N SER A 100 8.19 -6.27 9.72
CA SER A 100 9.44 -6.89 10.16
C SER A 100 9.35 -8.41 9.98
N GLY A 101 9.78 -8.90 8.81
CA GLY A 101 9.65 -10.33 8.49
C GLY A 101 8.19 -10.77 8.47
N SER A 102 7.80 -11.69 9.37
CA SER A 102 6.44 -12.25 9.45
C SER A 102 5.41 -11.38 10.19
N TYR A 103 5.82 -10.26 10.81
CA TYR A 103 4.96 -9.44 11.66
C TYR A 103 4.81 -8.01 11.13
N SER A 104 3.65 -7.40 11.42
CA SER A 104 3.38 -5.99 11.12
C SER A 104 3.05 -5.24 12.40
N ASP A 105 3.90 -4.28 12.78
CA ASP A 105 3.86 -3.67 14.11
C ASP A 105 3.08 -2.34 14.15
N TYR A 106 3.05 -1.63 13.02
CA TYR A 106 2.37 -0.33 12.90
C TYR A 106 1.50 -0.35 11.65
N TRP A 107 0.27 0.14 11.77
CA TRP A 107 -0.72 0.20 10.71
C TRP A 107 -1.24 1.63 10.58
N GLY A 108 -1.52 2.04 9.35
CA GLY A 108 -2.35 3.21 9.09
C GLY A 108 -3.82 2.90 9.34
N GLN A 109 -4.64 3.95 9.32
CA GLN A 109 -6.09 3.82 9.52
C GLN A 109 -6.78 3.20 8.29
N GLY A 110 -6.08 3.21 7.16
CA GLY A 110 -6.60 2.74 5.88
C GLY A 110 -7.35 3.82 5.12
N THR A 111 -7.39 3.66 3.80
CA THR A 111 -8.18 4.50 2.89
C THR A 111 -9.10 3.63 2.05
N LEU A 112 -10.38 4.01 1.99
CA LEU A 112 -11.35 3.33 1.14
C LEU A 112 -11.15 3.78 -0.30
N VAL A 113 -10.98 2.80 -1.19
CA VAL A 113 -10.98 3.02 -2.64
C VAL A 113 -12.13 2.24 -3.24
N THR A 114 -12.97 2.92 -4.00
CA THR A 114 -14.06 2.32 -4.77
C THR A 114 -13.76 2.40 -6.26
N VAL A 115 -13.96 1.28 -6.96
CA VAL A 115 -13.86 1.21 -8.42
C VAL A 115 -15.26 1.08 -9.00
N SER A 116 -15.76 2.16 -9.61
CA SER A 116 -17.14 2.23 -10.15
C SER A 116 -17.16 2.69 -11.60
N SER A 117 -18.09 2.11 -12.37
CA SER A 117 -18.43 2.51 -13.74
C SER A 117 -19.12 3.87 -13.80
#